data_AF-A0A3L8DHL0-F1
#
_entry.id   AF-A0A3L8DHL0-F1
#
_cell.length_a   1.000
_cell.length_b   1.000
_cell.length_c   1.000
_cell.angle_alpha   90.00
_cell.angle_beta   90.00
_cell.angle_gamma   90.00
#
_symmetry.space_group_name_H-M   'P 1'
#
loop_
_entity.id
_entity.type
_entity.pdbx_description
1 polymer ?
#
loop_
_entity_poly.entity_id
_entity_poly.type
_entity_poly.pdbx_seq_one_letter_code
_entity_poly.pdbx_strand_id
1 'polypeptide(L)'
;MAPLYGDKCRIMYTDTDSLIYGIECEDAYADMARDVARFDTSDYLADNAYGMPLRNKKVPGLMKDENNGAVMTEFIGLRAKMYALRVRGKRDTKRIKGVCRSVVGRTITFDDYARCLKESTEMTCRQSRIQSKLHRVYTVSETKLALSPHDDKRYVVPGSTSTLPWGHYGIPR
;
A
#
# COMPACT_ATOMS: atom_id res chain seq x y z
N MET A 1 1.33 -9.74 -15.76
CA MET A 1 0.24 -9.97 -14.78
C MET A 1 -1.13 -10.04 -15.45
N ALA A 2 -1.69 -8.96 -15.99
CA ALA A 2 -3.07 -9.00 -16.54
C ALA A 2 -3.29 -10.02 -17.68
N PRO A 3 -2.39 -10.18 -18.68
CA PRO A 3 -2.58 -11.21 -19.71
C PRO A 3 -2.46 -12.65 -19.20
N LEU A 4 -1.78 -12.86 -18.07
CA LEU A 4 -1.52 -14.18 -17.49
C LEU A 4 -2.69 -14.65 -16.62
N TYR A 5 -3.25 -13.73 -15.81
CA TYR A 5 -4.26 -14.06 -14.82
C TYR A 5 -5.69 -13.64 -15.22
N GLY A 6 -5.85 -12.76 -16.22
CA GLY A 6 -7.16 -12.25 -16.62
C GLY A 6 -7.93 -11.67 -15.44
N ASP A 7 -9.15 -12.15 -15.24
CA ASP A 7 -10.05 -11.72 -14.17
C ASP A 7 -9.58 -12.11 -12.76
N LYS A 8 -8.62 -13.03 -12.64
CA LYS A 8 -8.01 -13.44 -11.37
C LYS A 8 -6.99 -12.44 -10.83
N CYS A 9 -6.78 -11.32 -11.51
CA CYS A 9 -5.86 -10.27 -11.10
C CYS A 9 -6.55 -8.91 -11.07
N ARG A 10 -6.50 -8.25 -9.91
CA ARG A 10 -7.06 -6.91 -9.71
C ARG A 10 -6.00 -5.96 -9.16
N ILE A 11 -5.91 -4.77 -9.74
CA ILE A 11 -5.11 -3.68 -9.15
C ILE A 11 -5.86 -3.16 -7.93
N MET A 12 -5.24 -3.28 -6.76
CA MET A 12 -5.79 -2.83 -5.48
C MET A 12 -5.39 -1.39 -5.15
N TYR A 13 -4.16 -1.00 -5.53
CA TYR A 13 -3.63 0.33 -5.23
C TYR A 13 -2.44 0.69 -6.14
N THR A 14 -2.25 1.99 -6.38
CA THR A 14 -1.13 2.54 -7.16
C THR A 14 -0.61 3.84 -6.53
N ASP A 15 0.71 4.02 -6.43
CA ASP A 15 1.32 5.32 -6.13
C ASP A 15 2.61 5.51 -6.93
N THR A 16 2.57 6.41 -7.91
CA THR A 16 3.68 6.81 -8.80
C THR A 16 4.27 5.64 -9.60
N ASP A 17 5.13 4.84 -8.99
CA ASP A 17 5.90 3.74 -9.56
C ASP A 17 5.62 2.39 -8.87
N SER A 18 4.70 2.36 -7.91
CA SER A 18 4.33 1.15 -7.16
C SER A 18 2.91 0.67 -7.50
N LEU A 19 2.75 -0.65 -7.56
CA LEU A 19 1.48 -1.33 -7.80
C LEU A 19 1.27 -2.40 -6.72
N ILE A 20 0.05 -2.45 -6.16
CA ILE A 20 -0.38 -3.54 -5.29
C ILE A 20 -1.45 -4.32 -6.05
N TYR A 21 -1.19 -5.60 -6.28
CA TYR A 21 -2.11 -6.50 -6.96
C TYR A 21 -2.74 -7.48 -5.96
N GLY A 22 -4.03 -7.72 -6.10
CA GLY A 22 -4.69 -8.92 -5.58
C GLY A 22 -4.71 -9.95 -6.70
N ILE A 23 -4.08 -11.10 -6.49
CA ILE A 23 -3.95 -12.16 -7.49
C ILE A 23 -4.43 -13.47 -6.89
N GLU A 24 -5.34 -14.16 -7.59
CA GLU A 24 -5.74 -15.53 -7.28
C GLU A 24 -4.93 -16.49 -8.15
N CYS A 25 -4.00 -17.21 -7.54
CA CYS A 25 -3.10 -18.15 -8.21
C CYS A 25 -2.64 -19.25 -7.24
N GLU A 26 -2.09 -20.33 -7.79
CA GLU A 26 -1.49 -21.40 -6.99
C GLU A 26 -0.12 -20.98 -6.44
N ASP A 27 0.75 -20.46 -7.31
CA ASP A 27 2.09 -19.97 -6.94
C ASP A 27 2.53 -18.79 -7.82
N ALA A 28 2.39 -17.57 -7.30
CA ALA A 28 2.82 -16.35 -7.97
C ALA A 28 4.35 -16.29 -8.19
N TYR A 29 5.14 -16.94 -7.33
CA TYR A 29 6.60 -16.89 -7.40
C TYR A 29 7.13 -17.85 -8.48
N ALA A 30 6.46 -18.98 -8.72
CA ALA A 30 6.74 -19.84 -9.87
C ALA A 30 6.52 -19.09 -11.20
N ASP A 31 5.43 -18.30 -11.28
CA ASP A 31 5.16 -17.46 -12.44
C ASP A 31 6.21 -16.35 -12.63
N MET A 32 6.66 -15.73 -11.53
CA MET A 32 7.78 -14.78 -11.56
C MET A 32 9.09 -15.44 -11.98
N ALA A 33 9.36 -16.67 -11.55
CA ALA A 33 10.55 -17.44 -11.89
C ALA A 33 10.66 -17.69 -13.40
N ARG A 34 9.53 -18.05 -14.03
CA ARG A 34 9.44 -18.29 -15.47
C ARG A 34 9.83 -17.04 -16.27
N ASP A 35 9.43 -15.86 -15.81
CA ASP A 35 9.66 -14.57 -16.46
C ASP A 35 10.72 -13.72 -15.73
N VAL A 36 11.70 -14.35 -15.06
CA VAL A 36 12.67 -13.66 -14.17
C VAL A 36 13.45 -12.52 -14.82
N ALA A 37 13.63 -12.57 -16.14
CA ALA A 37 14.28 -11.49 -16.90
C ALA A 37 13.54 -10.13 -16.81
N ARG A 38 12.25 -10.14 -16.44
CA ARG A 38 11.41 -8.94 -16.27
C ARG A 38 11.43 -8.37 -14.85
N PHE A 39 12.12 -9.04 -13.92
CA PHE A 39 12.12 -8.68 -12.51
C PHE A 39 13.53 -8.39 -11.98
N ASP A 40 13.62 -7.44 -11.04
CA ASP A 40 14.77 -7.30 -10.16
C ASP A 40 14.57 -8.18 -8.93
N THR A 41 15.39 -9.22 -8.82
CA THR A 41 15.39 -10.22 -7.74
C THR A 41 16.66 -10.12 -6.89
N SER A 42 17.46 -9.07 -7.07
CA SER A 42 18.77 -8.94 -6.41
C SER A 42 18.69 -8.78 -4.89
N ASP A 43 17.55 -8.35 -4.36
CA ASP A 43 17.30 -8.14 -2.93
C ASP A 43 16.71 -9.38 -2.22
N TYR A 44 16.55 -10.50 -2.93
CA TYR A 44 16.15 -11.77 -2.31
C TYR A 44 17.30 -12.36 -1.46
N LEU A 45 16.96 -13.24 -0.52
CA LEU A 45 17.95 -14.05 0.18
C LEU A 45 18.54 -15.10 -0.76
N ALA A 46 19.83 -15.42 -0.59
CA ALA A 46 20.50 -16.42 -1.44
C ALA A 46 19.89 -17.82 -1.32
N ASP A 47 19.35 -18.15 -0.15
CA ASP A 47 18.67 -19.39 0.23
C ASP A 47 17.14 -19.21 0.30
N ASN A 48 16.57 -18.29 -0.48
CA ASN A 48 15.14 -18.03 -0.47
C ASN A 48 14.31 -19.28 -0.83
N ALA A 49 13.13 -19.40 -0.23
CA ALA A 49 12.25 -20.57 -0.36
C ALA A 49 11.80 -20.90 -1.79
N TYR A 50 11.89 -19.93 -2.71
CA TYR A 50 11.43 -20.07 -4.09
C TYR A 50 12.58 -20.37 -5.08
N GLY A 51 13.84 -20.42 -4.59
CA GLY A 51 15.00 -20.61 -5.45
C GLY A 51 15.24 -19.48 -6.45
N MET A 52 14.80 -18.25 -6.13
CA MET A 52 14.97 -17.10 -7.02
C MET A 52 16.46 -16.78 -7.20
N PRO A 53 16.95 -16.63 -8.44
CA PRO A 53 18.32 -16.21 -8.68
C PRO A 53 18.47 -14.72 -8.33
N LEU A 54 19.62 -14.31 -7.79
CA LEU A 54 19.90 -12.91 -7.46
C LEU A 54 20.40 -12.17 -8.71
N ARG A 55 19.53 -11.42 -9.40
CA ARG A 55 19.85 -10.77 -10.67
C ARG A 55 19.25 -9.36 -10.79
N ASN A 56 19.74 -8.62 -11.80
CA ASN A 56 19.14 -7.38 -12.32
C ASN A 56 19.10 -6.17 -11.37
N LYS A 57 20.04 -6.10 -10.42
CA LYS A 57 20.13 -5.03 -9.43
C LYS A 57 20.10 -3.63 -10.05
N LYS A 58 19.04 -2.86 -9.74
CA LYS A 58 18.86 -1.45 -10.15
C LYS A 58 18.87 -1.23 -11.67
N VAL A 59 18.48 -2.23 -12.46
CA VAL A 59 18.29 -2.04 -13.90
C VAL A 59 17.00 -1.24 -14.13
N PRO A 60 17.05 -0.09 -14.83
CA PRO A 60 15.87 0.73 -15.07
C PRO A 60 14.76 -0.02 -15.83
N GLY A 61 13.51 0.18 -15.41
CA GLY A 61 12.33 -0.38 -16.06
C GLY A 61 11.94 -1.79 -15.61
N LEU A 62 12.75 -2.45 -14.77
CA LEU A 62 12.37 -3.73 -14.17
C LEU A 62 11.56 -3.54 -12.88
N MET A 63 10.58 -4.41 -12.70
CA MET A 63 9.77 -4.43 -11.49
C MET A 63 10.45 -5.26 -10.41
N LYS A 64 10.35 -4.83 -9.16
CA LYS A 64 10.84 -5.60 -8.00
C LYS A 64 9.68 -6.04 -7.12
N ASP A 65 9.83 -7.19 -6.48
CA ASP A 65 8.96 -7.55 -5.36
C ASP A 65 9.44 -6.81 -4.10
N GLU A 66 8.69 -5.80 -3.67
CA GLU A 66 9.00 -4.98 -2.49
C GLU A 66 9.07 -5.79 -1.19
N ASN A 67 8.46 -6.99 -1.16
CA ASN A 67 8.46 -7.84 0.01
C ASN A 67 9.51 -8.95 -0.01
N ASN A 68 10.34 -9.06 -1.05
CA ASN A 68 11.45 -10.02 -1.15
C ASN A 68 11.02 -11.47 -0.82
N GLY A 69 9.91 -11.93 -1.39
CA GLY A 69 9.38 -13.28 -1.18
C GLY A 69 8.44 -13.44 0.03
N ALA A 70 8.27 -12.40 0.85
CA ALA A 70 7.33 -12.43 1.97
C ALA A 70 5.90 -12.15 1.49
N VAL A 71 4.99 -13.09 1.70
CA VAL A 71 3.60 -12.97 1.24
C VAL A 71 2.87 -11.87 2.01
N MET A 72 2.28 -10.93 1.27
CA MET A 72 1.32 -9.97 1.81
C MET A 72 -0.02 -10.66 2.03
N THR A 73 -0.47 -10.75 3.27
CA THR A 73 -1.70 -11.46 3.63
C THR A 73 -2.91 -10.54 3.62
N GLU A 74 -2.73 -9.27 4.01
CA GLU A 74 -3.83 -8.31 4.10
C GLU A 74 -3.39 -6.94 3.60
N PHE A 75 -4.32 -6.26 2.91
CA PHE A 75 -4.16 -4.92 2.40
C PHE A 75 -5.40 -4.09 2.76
N ILE A 76 -5.19 -2.90 3.34
CA ILE A 76 -6.26 -1.93 3.58
C ILE A 76 -5.84 -0.59 2.99
N GLY A 77 -6.55 -0.13 1.96
CA GLY A 77 -6.42 1.21 1.39
C GLY A 77 -7.64 2.04 1.76
N LEU A 78 -7.44 3.16 2.45
CA LEU A 78 -8.54 4.08 2.82
C LEU A 78 -8.67 5.23 1.83
N ARG A 79 -7.52 5.82 1.44
CA ARG A 79 -7.45 6.87 0.42
C ARG A 79 -6.07 6.92 -0.22
N ALA A 80 -5.88 7.78 -1.21
CA ALA A 80 -4.57 8.08 -1.76
C ALA A 80 -3.53 8.39 -0.66
N LYS A 81 -2.43 7.63 -0.65
CA LYS A 81 -1.30 7.73 0.31
C LYS A 81 -1.71 7.48 1.77
N MET A 82 -2.78 6.71 1.99
CA MET A 82 -3.23 6.22 3.28
C MET A 82 -3.62 4.74 3.19
N TYR A 83 -2.72 3.86 3.64
CA TYR A 83 -2.91 2.42 3.57
C TYR A 83 -2.10 1.68 4.63
N ALA A 84 -2.48 0.43 4.89
CA ALA A 84 -1.77 -0.49 5.76
C ALA A 84 -1.60 -1.87 5.08
N LEU A 85 -0.44 -2.50 5.32
CA LEU A 85 -0.06 -3.82 4.79
C LEU A 85 0.27 -4.75 5.96
N ARG A 86 -0.24 -5.98 5.91
CA ARG A 86 0.22 -7.08 6.76
C ARG A 86 0.96 -8.09 5.89
N VAL A 87 2.20 -8.38 6.28
CA VAL A 87 3.11 -9.22 5.51
C VAL A 87 3.68 -10.29 6.44
N ARG A 88 3.63 -11.55 6.00
CA ARG A 88 4.06 -12.70 6.82
C ARG A 88 5.53 -12.55 7.21
N GLY A 89 5.82 -12.66 8.49
CA GLY A 89 7.19 -12.54 9.03
C GLY A 89 7.75 -11.11 9.06
N LYS A 90 6.93 -10.09 8.74
CA LYS A 90 7.32 -8.67 8.84
C LYS A 90 6.36 -7.91 9.74
N ARG A 91 6.81 -6.74 10.22
CA ARG A 91 5.94 -5.82 10.97
C ARG A 91 4.96 -5.13 10.01
N ASP A 92 3.76 -4.84 10.51
CA ASP A 92 2.74 -4.09 9.80
C ASP A 92 3.30 -2.77 9.25
N THR A 93 3.13 -2.56 7.94
CA THR A 93 3.53 -1.32 7.29
C THR A 93 2.34 -0.39 7.24
N LYS A 94 2.48 0.80 7.82
CA LYS A 94 1.41 1.81 7.91
C LYS A 94 1.85 3.10 7.23
N ARG A 95 1.05 3.59 6.29
CA ARG A 95 1.29 4.83 5.56
C ARG A 95 0.13 5.78 5.78
N ILE A 96 0.45 7.00 6.21
CA ILE A 96 -0.50 8.10 6.39
C ILE A 96 0.19 9.38 5.98
N LYS A 97 -0.14 9.91 4.80
CA LYS A 97 0.41 11.20 4.38
C LYS A 97 -0.05 12.33 5.31
N GLY A 98 0.91 13.11 5.79
CA GLY A 98 0.67 14.30 6.60
C GLY A 98 0.81 14.10 8.11
N VAL A 99 0.89 12.84 8.56
CA VAL A 99 1.14 12.46 9.96
C VAL A 99 2.59 12.02 10.14
N CYS A 100 3.22 12.41 11.25
CA CYS A 100 4.60 12.05 11.59
C CYS A 100 4.75 10.53 11.72
N ARG A 101 5.79 9.97 11.07
CA ARG A 101 6.05 8.52 11.07
C ARG A 101 6.18 7.92 12.48
N SER A 102 6.77 8.66 13.42
CA SER A 102 6.90 8.23 14.82
C SER A 102 5.54 8.10 15.51
N VAL A 103 4.62 9.04 15.25
CA VAL A 103 3.25 9.01 15.79
C VAL A 103 2.50 7.81 15.21
N VAL A 104 2.55 7.61 13.88
CA VAL A 104 1.95 6.44 13.22
C VAL A 104 2.49 5.13 13.81
N GLY A 105 3.80 5.03 14.02
CA GLY A 105 4.43 3.84 14.57
C GLY A 105 4.00 3.50 15.99
N ARG A 106 3.71 4.51 16.83
CA ARG A 106 3.41 4.36 18.25
C ARG A 106 1.93 4.28 18.58
N THR A 107 1.08 4.94 17.80
CA THR A 107 -0.32 5.21 18.20
C THR A 107 -1.37 4.57 17.30
N ILE A 108 -0.99 4.18 16.07
CA ILE A 108 -1.93 3.66 15.08
C ILE A 108 -1.55 2.22 14.79
N THR A 109 -2.51 1.32 14.89
CA THR A 109 -2.38 -0.11 14.61
C THR A 109 -2.98 -0.44 13.25
N PHE A 110 -2.74 -1.64 12.74
CA PHE A 110 -3.42 -2.11 11.53
C PHE A 110 -4.93 -2.26 11.77
N ASP A 111 -5.33 -2.70 12.96
CA ASP A 111 -6.74 -2.90 13.30
C ASP A 111 -7.51 -1.57 13.36
N ASP A 112 -6.84 -0.45 13.66
CA ASP A 112 -7.44 0.88 13.53
C ASP A 112 -7.84 1.21 12.08
N TYR A 113 -7.05 0.75 11.09
CA TYR A 113 -7.42 0.88 9.67
C TYR A 113 -8.62 -0.01 9.34
N ALA A 114 -8.64 -1.25 9.84
CA ALA A 114 -9.76 -2.17 9.64
C ALA A 114 -11.05 -1.64 10.26
N ARG A 115 -10.98 -1.08 11.46
CA ARG A 115 -12.09 -0.41 12.14
C ARG A 115 -12.57 0.79 11.34
N CYS A 116 -11.66 1.67 10.92
CA CYS A 116 -11.97 2.83 10.08
C CYS A 116 -12.72 2.43 8.80
N LEU A 117 -12.28 1.38 8.11
CA LEU A 117 -12.93 0.89 6.90
C LEU A 117 -14.32 0.29 7.16
N LYS A 118 -14.46 -0.56 8.19
CA LYS A 118 -15.69 -1.32 8.46
C LYS A 118 -16.78 -0.46 9.12
N GLU A 119 -16.39 0.39 10.06
CA GLU A 119 -17.31 1.19 10.87
C GLU A 119 -17.48 2.62 10.32
N SER A 120 -16.77 2.97 9.24
CA SER A 120 -16.77 4.32 8.67
C SER A 120 -16.42 5.42 9.70
N THR A 121 -15.51 5.10 10.63
CA THR A 121 -15.10 6.02 11.70
C THR A 121 -13.84 6.78 11.33
N GLU A 122 -13.77 8.04 11.72
CA GLU A 122 -12.56 8.84 11.65
C GLU A 122 -11.69 8.70 12.90
N MET A 123 -10.37 8.82 12.74
CA MET A 123 -9.43 8.82 13.85
C MET A 123 -8.56 10.07 13.76
N THR A 124 -8.41 10.78 14.88
CA THR A 124 -7.47 11.91 14.98
C THR A 124 -6.24 11.53 15.80
N CYS A 125 -5.12 12.17 15.53
CA CYS A 125 -3.90 12.04 16.33
C CYS A 125 -3.30 13.41 16.62
N ARG A 126 -2.72 13.56 17.81
CA ARG A 126 -1.90 14.72 18.16
C ARG A 126 -0.46 14.46 17.71
N GLN A 127 0.15 15.45 17.09
CA GLN A 127 1.56 15.40 16.73
C GLN A 127 2.25 16.73 16.99
N SER A 128 3.56 16.66 17.23
CA SER A 128 4.42 17.82 17.32
C SER A 128 5.47 17.76 16.22
N ARG A 129 5.69 18.88 15.54
CA ARG A 129 6.69 19.00 14.48
C ARG A 129 7.43 20.32 14.55
N ILE A 130 8.64 20.33 14.02
CA ILE A 130 9.40 21.56 13.79
C ILE A 130 8.98 22.12 12.42
N GLN A 131 8.62 23.39 12.38
CA GLN A 131 8.19 24.08 11.16
C GLN A 131 8.90 25.43 11.05
N SER A 132 9.41 25.74 9.85
CA SER A 132 9.93 27.08 9.52
C SER A 132 8.82 27.92 8.88
N LYS A 133 8.64 29.15 9.36
CA LYS A 133 7.75 30.15 8.77
C LYS A 133 8.49 31.48 8.75
N LEU A 134 8.64 32.10 7.57
CA LEU A 134 9.39 33.34 7.37
C LEU A 134 10.79 33.29 8.01
N HIS A 135 11.52 32.20 7.77
CA HIS A 135 12.86 31.93 8.33
C HIS A 135 12.94 31.86 9.86
N ARG A 136 11.81 31.80 10.57
CA ARG A 136 11.75 31.54 12.01
C ARG A 136 11.29 30.12 12.26
N VAL A 137 12.00 29.42 13.16
CA VAL A 137 11.74 28.02 13.51
C VAL A 137 10.81 27.96 14.70
N TYR A 138 9.76 27.15 14.58
CA TYR A 138 8.75 26.94 15.62
C TYR A 138 8.57 25.44 15.90
N THR A 139 8.30 25.12 17.15
CA THR A 139 7.72 23.82 17.52
C THR A 139 6.21 23.98 17.53
N VAL A 140 5.52 23.28 16.63
CA VAL A 140 4.07 23.33 16.50
C VAL A 140 3.48 22.01 16.96
N SER A 141 2.53 22.07 17.90
CA SER A 141 1.67 20.96 18.26
C SER A 141 0.34 21.12 17.51
N GLU A 142 -0.08 20.11 16.80
CA GLU A 142 -1.34 20.11 16.04
C GLU A 142 -2.09 18.78 16.24
N THR A 143 -3.42 18.85 16.20
CA THR A 143 -4.28 17.67 16.08
C THR A 143 -4.64 17.51 14.61
N LYS A 144 -4.42 16.31 14.07
CA LYS A 144 -4.72 16.00 12.67
C LYS A 144 -5.67 14.83 12.55
N LEU A 145 -6.51 14.88 11.52
CA LEU A 145 -7.22 13.71 11.01
C LEU A 145 -6.20 12.69 10.48
N ALA A 146 -6.09 11.57 11.17
CA ALA A 146 -5.11 10.52 10.93
C ALA A 146 -5.66 9.44 10.00
N LEU A 147 -6.86 8.92 10.28
CA LEU A 147 -7.57 7.96 9.43
C LEU A 147 -8.95 8.52 9.09
N SER A 148 -9.37 8.36 7.85
CA SER A 148 -10.71 8.69 7.40
C SER A 148 -11.11 7.69 6.32
N PRO A 149 -12.35 7.18 6.33
CA PRO A 149 -12.85 6.24 5.33
C PRO A 149 -13.18 6.93 4.00
N HIS A 150 -13.16 8.27 3.96
CA HIS A 150 -13.56 9.04 2.81
C HIS A 150 -12.38 9.29 1.86
N ASP A 151 -12.44 8.72 0.66
CA ASP A 151 -11.54 9.05 -0.45
C ASP A 151 -12.20 10.10 -1.35
N ASP A 152 -11.72 11.33 -1.30
CA ASP A 152 -12.21 12.45 -2.10
C ASP A 152 -11.91 12.28 -3.61
N LYS A 153 -11.02 11.36 -3.97
CA LYS A 153 -10.58 11.15 -5.36
C LYS A 153 -11.28 10.02 -6.08
N ARG A 154 -12.08 9.22 -5.37
CA ARG A 154 -12.74 8.05 -5.95
C ARG A 154 -14.18 7.94 -5.46
N TYR A 155 -15.04 7.46 -6.34
CA TYR A 155 -16.39 7.05 -5.98
C TYR A 155 -16.35 5.67 -5.33
N VAL A 156 -16.78 5.55 -4.08
CA VAL A 156 -16.94 4.25 -3.42
C VAL A 156 -18.29 3.67 -3.82
N VAL A 157 -18.29 2.46 -4.38
CA VAL A 157 -19.52 1.78 -4.79
C VAL A 157 -20.29 1.35 -3.54
N PRO A 158 -21.57 1.77 -3.36
CA PRO A 158 -22.35 1.50 -2.16
C PRO A 158 -22.39 0.00 -1.81
N GLY A 159 -22.20 -0.32 -0.53
CA GLY A 159 -22.22 -1.71 -0.03
C GLY A 159 -21.00 -2.56 -0.41
N SER A 160 -19.95 -1.96 -0.98
CA SER A 160 -18.74 -2.67 -1.37
C SER A 160 -17.47 -1.89 -0.99
N THR A 161 -16.32 -2.55 -1.12
CA THR A 161 -15.00 -1.92 -1.01
C THR A 161 -14.42 -1.53 -2.38
N SER A 162 -15.21 -1.68 -3.45
CA SER A 162 -14.79 -1.34 -4.80
C SER A 162 -14.94 0.16 -5.04
N THR A 163 -13.98 0.73 -5.77
CA THR A 163 -13.97 2.17 -6.04
C THR A 163 -13.75 2.46 -7.52
N LEU A 164 -14.46 3.46 -8.04
CA LEU A 164 -14.38 3.91 -9.42
C LEU A 164 -13.74 5.31 -9.46
N PRO A 165 -12.95 5.64 -10.50
CA PRO A 165 -12.52 7.01 -10.70
C PRO A 165 -13.75 7.89 -11.02
N TRP A 166 -13.75 9.13 -10.54
CA TRP A 166 -14.80 10.09 -10.88
C TRP A 166 -14.94 10.23 -12.41
N GLY A 167 -16.18 10.27 -12.90
CA GLY A 167 -16.49 10.30 -14.34
C GLY A 167 -16.57 8.92 -15.01
N HIS A 168 -16.33 7.83 -14.28
CA HIS A 168 -16.52 6.48 -14.81
C HIS A 168 -17.99 6.21 -15.19
N TYR A 169 -18.22 5.53 -16.32
CA TYR A 169 -19.57 5.31 -16.89
C TYR A 169 -20.53 4.55 -15.97
N GLY A 170 -20.00 3.71 -15.07
CA GLY A 170 -20.77 2.94 -14.09
C GLY A 170 -21.18 3.72 -12.84
N ILE A 171 -20.81 5.00 -12.73
CA ILE A 171 -21.26 5.87 -11.63
C ILE A 171 -22.66 6.40 -11.99
N PRO A 172 -23.67 6.23 -11.11
CA PRO A 172 -24.99 6.84 -11.31
C PRO A 172 -24.87 8.36 -11.50
N ARG A 173 -25.59 8.90 -12.49
CA ARG A 173 -25.64 10.34 -12.75
C ARG A 173 -26.58 11.05 -11.78
#